data_AF-A0A519Z5G8-F1
#
_entry.id   AF-A0A519Z5G8-F1
#
_cell.length_a   1.000
_cell.length_b   1.000
_cell.length_c   1.000
_cell.angle_alpha   90.00
_cell.angle_beta   90.00
_cell.angle_gamma   90.00
#
_symmetry.space_group_name_H-M   'P 1'
#
loop_
_entity.id
_entity.type
_entity.pdbx_description
1 polymer ?
#
loop_
_entity_poly.entity_id
_entity_poly.type
_entity_poly.pdbx_seq_one_letter_code
_entity_poly.pdbx_strand_id
1 'polypeptide(L)'
;VLLNEDKFTSENGRFIGNIYAQVNILKGLNFKTQYGFDELKTENISFQNRINGDGFASNGVATNTFYRSSRWNFVNTLNYNTTIAEKHNLSALIGEEEQKTTADNWGASRSNVSDPFVTTYQGSFGVIVPSGNGQGENAFRSFFGNIGYDYMKRYFIAGSFRRDGYSGLAAGNKYGNFGGASVGWQISEESFFKESSITNVLSRVKIRGSYGVVGNINIGNFPALSLYSIGLYGTSPTVTFSQAGNPDLRWERSKKTDIGLNFSLFNGRIEADIDYYYNNIDQLVQAAQQAPSKGIPGNSITANIGSMYNKGFEFALTTNNITKGDFTWTSSINFSTVKNKVTSLFNNADVFGVTSLETVNVTRVGYSLGSIYVVPTDGVDPATGERIFINRNGERIRFSFSRPSATRYQYLDGAKAGQTAPAIDAS
;
A
#
# COMPACT_ATOMS: atom_id res chain seq x y z
N VAL A 1 -23.71 -7.78 25.02
CA VAL A 1 -24.03 -7.65 23.57
C VAL A 1 -24.61 -8.98 23.13
N LEU A 2 -25.88 -9.02 22.69
CA LEU A 2 -26.48 -10.24 22.16
C LEU A 2 -26.06 -10.40 20.69
N LEU A 3 -24.83 -10.87 20.47
CA LEU A 3 -24.23 -10.97 19.13
C LEU A 3 -25.03 -11.86 18.16
N ASN A 4 -25.83 -12.78 18.68
CA ASN A 4 -26.64 -13.71 17.86
C ASN A 4 -27.87 -13.05 17.22
N GLU A 5 -28.23 -11.84 17.64
CA GLU A 5 -29.39 -11.09 17.13
C GLU A 5 -29.04 -10.22 15.91
N ASP A 6 -27.74 -9.99 15.68
CA ASP A 6 -27.24 -9.27 14.51
C ASP A 6 -26.81 -10.27 13.42
N LYS A 7 -27.04 -9.93 12.15
CA LYS A 7 -26.67 -10.75 11.00
C LYS A 7 -25.87 -9.94 10.00
N PHE A 8 -24.88 -10.58 9.39
CA PHE A 8 -24.13 -10.02 8.28
C PHE A 8 -23.78 -11.15 7.30
N THR A 9 -24.09 -10.96 6.04
CA THR A 9 -23.73 -11.86 4.95
C THR A 9 -23.08 -11.07 3.82
N SER A 10 -22.00 -11.61 3.27
CA SER A 10 -21.33 -11.06 2.09
C SER A 10 -21.21 -12.16 1.05
N GLU A 11 -21.94 -12.03 -0.05
CA GLU A 11 -21.82 -12.92 -1.20
C GLU A 11 -20.93 -12.27 -2.26
N ASN A 12 -19.95 -13.03 -2.75
CA ASN A 12 -18.97 -12.54 -3.72
C ASN A 12 -18.95 -13.45 -4.93
N GLY A 13 -19.34 -12.93 -6.09
CA GLY A 13 -19.20 -13.58 -7.39
C GLY A 13 -18.08 -12.91 -8.18
N ARG A 14 -17.09 -13.70 -8.64
CA ARG A 14 -16.02 -13.17 -9.48
C ARG A 14 -15.83 -14.00 -10.74
N PHE A 15 -15.78 -13.34 -11.88
CA PHE A 15 -15.49 -13.95 -13.17
C PHE A 15 -14.22 -13.32 -13.75
N ILE A 16 -13.21 -14.15 -13.98
CA ILE A 16 -11.93 -13.74 -14.55
C ILE A 16 -11.68 -14.60 -15.79
N GLY A 17 -11.26 -13.97 -16.87
CA GLY A 17 -10.82 -14.71 -18.03
C GLY A 17 -10.02 -13.86 -19.00
N ASN A 18 -9.34 -14.55 -19.90
CA ASN A 18 -8.45 -13.96 -20.86
C ASN A 18 -8.53 -14.73 -22.18
N ILE A 19 -8.52 -14.00 -23.28
CA ILE A 19 -8.43 -14.55 -24.63
C ILE A 19 -7.20 -13.93 -25.27
N TYR A 20 -6.39 -14.74 -25.96
CA TYR A 20 -5.22 -14.23 -26.65
C TYR A 20 -5.01 -14.94 -27.99
N ALA A 21 -4.33 -14.26 -28.89
CA ALA A 21 -3.79 -14.83 -30.11
C ALA A 21 -2.29 -14.53 -30.17
N GLN A 22 -1.51 -15.50 -30.62
CA GLN A 22 -0.08 -15.36 -30.80
C GLN A 22 0.33 -15.85 -32.19
N VAL A 23 1.15 -15.05 -32.87
CA VAL A 23 1.68 -15.36 -34.20
C VAL A 23 3.20 -15.28 -34.13
N ASN A 24 3.86 -16.34 -34.59
CA ASN A 24 5.31 -16.32 -34.81
C ASN A 24 5.56 -15.73 -36.20
N ILE A 25 5.96 -14.46 -36.25
CA ILE A 25 6.15 -13.72 -37.52
C ILE A 25 7.38 -14.27 -38.26
N LEU A 26 8.47 -14.48 -37.52
CA LEU A 26 9.70 -15.09 -38.01
C LEU A 26 10.44 -15.74 -36.84
N LYS A 27 11.51 -16.49 -37.12
CA LYS A 27 12.28 -17.19 -36.07
C LYS A 27 12.74 -16.20 -34.99
N GLY A 28 12.29 -16.42 -33.76
CA GLY A 28 12.61 -15.57 -32.62
C GLY A 28 11.66 -14.38 -32.41
N LEU A 29 10.89 -13.95 -33.42
CA LEU A 29 9.95 -12.83 -33.35
C LEU A 29 8.51 -13.32 -33.22
N ASN A 30 7.88 -13.04 -32.09
CA ASN A 30 6.49 -13.35 -31.84
C ASN A 30 5.69 -12.09 -31.52
N PHE A 31 4.49 -12.01 -32.09
CA PHE A 31 3.48 -11.03 -31.73
C PHE A 31 2.40 -11.72 -30.92
N LYS A 32 1.98 -11.10 -29.81
CA LYS A 32 0.88 -11.57 -28.97
C LYS A 32 -0.08 -10.42 -28.71
N THR A 33 -1.36 -10.67 -28.92
CA THR A 33 -2.46 -9.78 -28.54
C THR A 33 -3.34 -10.51 -27.52
N GLN A 34 -3.72 -9.83 -26.44
CA GLN A 34 -4.48 -10.42 -25.34
C GLN A 34 -5.55 -9.43 -24.85
N TYR A 35 -6.76 -9.92 -24.67
CA TYR A 35 -7.85 -9.22 -24.00
C TYR A 35 -8.25 -9.99 -22.74
N GLY A 36 -8.22 -9.32 -21.59
CA GLY A 36 -8.63 -9.87 -20.31
C GLY A 36 -9.83 -9.11 -19.74
N PHE A 37 -10.63 -9.81 -18.96
CA PHE A 37 -11.75 -9.28 -18.20
C PHE A 37 -11.74 -9.81 -16.78
N ASP A 38 -12.16 -8.98 -15.84
CA ASP A 38 -12.29 -9.28 -14.41
C ASP A 38 -13.52 -8.54 -13.87
N GLU A 39 -14.56 -9.29 -13.57
CA GLU A 39 -15.83 -8.80 -13.06
C GLU A 39 -16.00 -9.32 -11.64
N LEU A 40 -16.03 -8.40 -10.67
CA LEU A 40 -16.37 -8.69 -9.28
C LEU A 40 -17.74 -8.12 -8.96
N LYS A 41 -18.60 -8.95 -8.37
CA LYS A 41 -19.89 -8.56 -7.80
C LYS A 41 -19.92 -8.96 -6.33
N THR A 42 -20.25 -8.02 -5.47
CA THR A 42 -20.40 -8.25 -4.04
C THR A 42 -21.77 -7.78 -3.60
N GLU A 43 -22.54 -8.63 -2.93
CA GLU A 43 -23.76 -8.24 -2.23
C GLU A 43 -23.53 -8.39 -0.73
N ASN A 44 -23.67 -7.30 0.01
CA ASN A 44 -23.59 -7.28 1.45
C ASN A 44 -24.99 -7.02 2.02
N ILE A 45 -25.46 -7.93 2.85
CA ILE A 45 -26.72 -7.80 3.58
C ILE A 45 -26.41 -7.82 5.07
N SER A 46 -26.92 -6.85 5.80
CA SER A 46 -26.81 -6.79 7.25
C SER A 46 -28.17 -6.58 7.91
N PHE A 47 -28.29 -7.05 9.14
CA PHE A 47 -29.37 -6.75 10.05
C PHE A 47 -28.79 -6.45 11.44
N GLN A 48 -29.16 -5.30 11.99
CA GLN A 48 -28.85 -4.88 13.35
C GLN A 48 -30.14 -4.86 14.16
N ASN A 49 -30.15 -5.56 15.29
CA ASN A 49 -31.33 -5.77 16.11
C ASN A 49 -31.77 -4.49 16.86
N ARG A 50 -33.04 -4.46 17.28
CA ARG A 50 -33.64 -3.33 18.01
C ARG A 50 -33.42 -3.35 19.53
N ILE A 51 -32.80 -4.40 20.08
CA ILE A 51 -32.73 -4.69 21.52
C ILE A 51 -31.45 -4.08 22.13
N ASN A 52 -30.33 -4.13 21.42
CA ASN A 52 -29.06 -3.54 21.86
C ASN A 52 -28.16 -3.16 20.68
N GLY A 53 -27.11 -2.38 20.95
CA GLY A 53 -26.10 -2.03 19.94
C GLY A 53 -26.59 -0.99 18.94
N ASP A 54 -25.98 -0.98 17.76
CA ASP A 54 -26.14 0.08 16.76
C ASP A 54 -27.57 0.18 16.20
N GLY A 55 -28.31 -0.92 16.18
CA GLY A 55 -29.70 -0.95 15.70
C GLY A 55 -30.74 -0.45 16.72
N PHE A 56 -30.39 -0.32 18.01
CA PHE A 56 -31.33 0.03 19.08
C PHE A 56 -31.99 1.39 18.85
N ALA A 57 -31.19 2.43 18.58
CA ALA A 57 -31.69 3.80 18.42
C ALA A 57 -32.61 3.97 17.20
N SER A 58 -32.50 3.09 16.20
CA SER A 58 -33.29 3.13 14.97
C SER A 58 -34.43 2.10 14.95
N ASN A 59 -34.72 1.45 16.09
CA ASN A 59 -35.69 0.36 16.20
C ASN A 59 -35.46 -0.74 15.15
N GLY A 60 -34.21 -1.21 15.05
CA GLY A 60 -33.76 -2.25 14.11
C GLY A 60 -33.45 -1.69 12.71
N VAL A 61 -32.38 -2.21 12.10
CA VAL A 61 -31.89 -1.73 10.80
C VAL A 61 -31.51 -2.91 9.91
N ALA A 62 -32.01 -2.97 8.69
CA ALA A 62 -31.53 -3.88 7.66
C ALA A 62 -30.90 -3.10 6.51
N THR A 63 -29.72 -3.48 6.05
CA THR A 63 -29.03 -2.84 4.92
C THR A 63 -28.72 -3.87 3.85
N ASN A 64 -28.95 -3.53 2.59
CA ASN A 64 -28.46 -4.30 1.45
C ASN A 64 -27.73 -3.34 0.50
N THR A 65 -26.47 -3.63 0.24
CA THR A 65 -25.63 -2.91 -0.72
C THR A 65 -25.01 -3.87 -1.71
N PHE A 66 -25.10 -3.51 -2.98
CA PHE A 66 -24.46 -4.19 -4.09
C PHE A 66 -23.29 -3.36 -4.62
N TYR A 67 -22.19 -4.04 -4.92
CA TYR A 67 -21.01 -3.49 -5.55
C TYR A 67 -20.66 -4.29 -6.79
N ARG A 68 -20.39 -3.60 -7.91
CA ARG A 68 -19.83 -4.18 -9.12
C ARG A 68 -18.57 -3.45 -9.51
N SER A 69 -17.49 -4.19 -9.68
CA SER A 69 -16.24 -3.71 -10.26
C SER A 69 -15.94 -4.48 -11.54
N SER A 70 -15.96 -3.78 -12.66
CA SER A 70 -15.64 -4.33 -13.98
C SER A 70 -14.29 -3.80 -14.41
N ARG A 71 -13.35 -4.69 -14.73
CA ARG A 71 -12.06 -4.34 -15.33
C ARG A 71 -11.86 -5.10 -16.62
N TRP A 72 -11.36 -4.39 -17.64
CA TRP A 72 -10.78 -5.04 -18.80
C TRP A 72 -9.36 -4.53 -19.02
N ASN A 73 -8.54 -5.36 -19.67
CA ASN A 73 -7.22 -4.98 -20.13
C ASN A 73 -6.95 -5.53 -21.53
N PHE A 74 -6.36 -4.70 -22.38
CA PHE A 74 -5.97 -5.04 -23.74
C PHE A 74 -4.47 -4.81 -23.89
N VAL A 75 -3.75 -5.87 -24.27
CA VAL A 75 -2.28 -5.88 -24.29
C VAL A 75 -1.78 -6.41 -25.61
N ASN A 76 -0.93 -5.65 -26.28
CA ASN A 76 -0.25 -6.06 -27.50
C ASN A 76 1.26 -6.07 -27.23
N THR A 77 1.94 -7.16 -27.55
CA THR A 77 3.40 -7.26 -27.41
C THR A 77 4.05 -7.82 -28.66
N LEU A 78 5.25 -7.32 -28.94
CA LEU A 78 6.17 -7.85 -29.93
C LEU A 78 7.46 -8.22 -29.21
N ASN A 79 7.84 -9.48 -29.29
CA ASN A 79 9.00 -10.02 -28.58
C ASN A 79 9.96 -10.70 -29.57
N TYR A 80 11.25 -10.35 -29.48
CA TYR A 80 12.33 -10.92 -30.27
C TYR A 80 13.38 -11.57 -29.36
N ASN A 81 13.67 -12.85 -29.59
CA ASN A 81 14.76 -13.58 -28.93
C ASN A 81 15.69 -14.20 -29.97
N THR A 82 16.99 -14.00 -29.84
CA THR A 82 17.98 -14.59 -30.74
C THR A 82 19.29 -14.91 -30.02
N THR A 83 20.03 -15.88 -30.57
CA THR A 83 21.39 -16.22 -30.16
C THR A 83 22.31 -16.08 -31.37
N ILE A 84 23.34 -15.22 -31.25
CA ILE A 84 24.30 -14.92 -32.31
C ILE A 84 25.64 -15.53 -31.93
N ALA A 85 26.23 -16.27 -32.88
CA ALA A 85 27.53 -16.94 -32.72
C ALA A 85 27.63 -17.81 -31.45
N GLU A 86 26.52 -18.40 -31.00
CA GLU A 86 26.39 -19.24 -29.79
C GLU A 86 26.77 -18.55 -28.47
N LYS A 87 27.17 -17.28 -28.51
CA LYS A 87 27.76 -16.55 -27.38
C LYS A 87 26.94 -15.33 -27.00
N HIS A 88 26.23 -14.71 -27.92
CA HIS A 88 25.48 -13.49 -27.66
C HIS A 88 24.00 -13.83 -27.62
N ASN A 89 23.37 -13.68 -26.47
CA ASN A 89 21.92 -13.85 -26.34
C ASN A 89 21.29 -12.47 -26.23
N LEU A 90 20.29 -12.21 -27.07
CA LEU A 90 19.53 -10.97 -27.07
C LEU A 90 18.05 -11.29 -26.89
N SER A 91 17.42 -10.62 -25.94
CA SER A 91 15.98 -10.55 -25.77
C SER A 91 15.52 -9.10 -25.88
N ALA A 92 14.46 -8.85 -26.64
CA ALA A 92 13.86 -7.53 -26.76
C ALA A 92 12.35 -7.68 -26.78
N LEU A 93 11.65 -6.81 -26.06
CA LEU A 93 10.20 -6.75 -26.03
C LEU A 93 9.77 -5.30 -26.13
N ILE A 94 8.73 -5.05 -26.92
CA ILE A 94 7.96 -3.80 -26.89
C ILE A 94 6.48 -4.14 -26.77
N GLY A 95 5.70 -3.27 -26.16
CA GLY A 95 4.27 -3.47 -26.03
C GLY A 95 3.52 -2.23 -25.63
N GLU A 96 2.21 -2.32 -25.77
CA GLU A 96 1.25 -1.36 -25.26
C GLU A 96 0.20 -2.08 -24.40
N GLU A 97 -0.37 -1.33 -23.46
CA GLU A 97 -1.43 -1.81 -22.58
C GLU A 97 -2.45 -0.71 -22.35
N GLU A 98 -3.72 -1.07 -22.50
CA GLU A 98 -4.85 -0.25 -22.08
C GLU A 98 -5.65 -1.01 -21.04
N GLN A 99 -6.09 -0.32 -20.00
CA GLN A 99 -6.90 -0.90 -18.95
C GLN A 99 -7.95 0.12 -18.54
N LYS A 100 -9.15 -0.36 -18.26
CA LYS A 100 -10.19 0.45 -17.65
C LYS A 100 -10.85 -0.32 -16.52
N THR A 101 -11.14 0.39 -15.43
CA THR A 101 -11.90 -0.12 -14.29
C THR A 101 -13.07 0.80 -14.04
N THR A 102 -14.27 0.22 -13.98
CA THR A 102 -15.50 0.90 -13.58
C THR A 102 -16.03 0.26 -12.31
N ALA A 103 -16.49 1.08 -11.38
CA ALA A 103 -17.03 0.68 -10.10
C ALA A 103 -18.41 1.31 -9.94
N ASP A 104 -19.44 0.48 -9.77
CA ASP A 104 -20.81 0.89 -9.48
C ASP A 104 -21.23 0.31 -8.13
N ASN A 105 -21.80 1.13 -7.27
CA ASN A 105 -22.28 0.75 -5.96
C ASN A 105 -23.69 1.31 -5.79
N TRP A 106 -24.60 0.52 -5.22
CA TRP A 106 -25.92 1.00 -4.84
C TRP A 106 -26.54 0.15 -3.75
N GLY A 107 -27.56 0.68 -3.09
CA GLY A 107 -28.24 -0.05 -2.04
C GLY A 107 -29.21 0.82 -1.26
N ALA A 108 -29.74 0.24 -0.20
CA ALA A 108 -30.57 0.96 0.75
C ALA A 108 -30.43 0.39 2.16
N SER A 109 -30.68 1.26 3.13
CA SER A 109 -30.87 0.91 4.52
C SER A 109 -32.32 1.13 4.89
N ARG A 110 -32.87 0.20 5.67
CA ARG A 110 -34.27 0.17 6.09
C ARG A 110 -34.32 0.08 7.61
N SER A 111 -35.06 0.97 8.25
CA SER A 111 -35.14 1.03 9.72
C SER A 111 -36.58 1.16 10.22
N ASN A 112 -36.75 1.13 11.54
CA ASN A 112 -38.06 1.05 12.19
C ASN A 112 -38.81 -0.22 11.79
N VAL A 113 -38.29 -1.36 12.25
CA VAL A 113 -38.85 -2.69 11.93
C VAL A 113 -40.29 -2.79 12.43
N SER A 114 -41.18 -3.30 11.58
CA SER A 114 -42.62 -3.37 11.90
C SER A 114 -42.96 -4.45 12.92
N ASP A 115 -42.15 -5.51 13.00
CA ASP A 115 -42.35 -6.64 13.90
C ASP A 115 -41.00 -7.16 14.43
N PRO A 116 -40.89 -7.49 15.73
CA PRO A 116 -39.64 -8.00 16.32
C PRO A 116 -39.07 -9.29 15.70
N PHE A 117 -39.89 -10.11 15.04
CA PHE A 117 -39.47 -11.35 14.40
C PHE A 117 -38.85 -11.13 13.01
N VAL A 118 -39.00 -9.92 12.44
CA VAL A 118 -38.40 -9.58 11.15
C VAL A 118 -36.91 -9.29 11.34
N THR A 119 -36.08 -10.16 10.74
CA THR A 119 -34.61 -10.08 10.81
C THR A 119 -33.95 -10.13 9.43
N THR A 120 -34.72 -9.94 8.36
CA THR A 120 -34.25 -10.01 6.97
C THR A 120 -34.50 -8.69 6.25
N TYR A 121 -33.65 -8.38 5.28
CA TYR A 121 -33.75 -7.14 4.51
C TYR A 121 -35.07 -6.98 3.75
N GLN A 122 -35.65 -8.10 3.28
CA GLN A 122 -36.91 -8.13 2.54
C GLN A 122 -38.14 -7.91 3.43
N GLY A 123 -37.97 -7.85 4.75
CA GLY A 123 -39.07 -7.65 5.70
C GLY A 123 -39.75 -6.28 5.66
N SER A 124 -40.62 -6.01 6.63
CA SER A 124 -41.34 -4.73 6.73
C SER A 124 -40.62 -3.74 7.66
N PHE A 125 -40.41 -2.52 7.15
CA PHE A 125 -39.70 -1.42 7.80
C PHE A 125 -40.39 -0.09 7.46
N GLY A 126 -40.43 0.83 8.42
CA GLY A 126 -41.13 2.11 8.28
C GLY A 126 -40.34 3.21 7.56
N VAL A 127 -39.01 3.08 7.47
CA VAL A 127 -38.12 4.07 6.84
C VAL A 127 -37.20 3.36 5.86
N ILE A 128 -37.00 3.98 4.68
CA ILE A 128 -36.10 3.49 3.63
C ILE A 128 -35.25 4.66 3.15
N VAL A 129 -33.93 4.51 3.20
CA VAL A 129 -32.97 5.52 2.74
C VAL A 129 -31.94 4.88 1.81
N PRO A 130 -31.47 5.57 0.76
CA PRO A 130 -30.37 5.08 -0.07
C PRO A 130 -29.11 4.83 0.77
N SER A 131 -28.33 3.81 0.42
CA SER A 131 -27.10 3.45 1.12
C SER A 131 -26.07 2.92 0.14
N GLY A 132 -24.79 3.25 0.33
CA GLY A 132 -23.69 2.71 -0.48
C GLY A 132 -23.69 3.16 -1.94
N ASN A 133 -24.43 4.20 -2.33
CA ASN A 133 -24.44 4.67 -3.72
C ASN A 133 -23.10 5.30 -4.11
N GLY A 134 -22.55 4.91 -5.26
CA GLY A 134 -21.30 5.48 -5.76
C GLY A 134 -20.94 5.00 -7.15
N GLN A 135 -20.29 5.88 -7.92
CA GLN A 135 -19.74 5.56 -9.23
C GLN A 135 -18.27 5.96 -9.29
N GLY A 136 -17.49 5.14 -9.97
CA GLY A 136 -16.06 5.35 -10.12
C GLY A 136 -15.60 4.84 -11.47
N GLU A 137 -14.66 5.57 -12.07
CA GLU A 137 -14.01 5.13 -13.29
C GLU A 137 -12.55 5.57 -13.28
N ASN A 138 -11.66 4.67 -13.69
CA ASN A 138 -10.31 5.02 -14.04
C ASN A 138 -9.81 4.17 -15.21
N ALA A 139 -8.82 4.69 -15.91
CA ALA A 139 -8.14 4.03 -17.00
C ALA A 139 -6.63 4.27 -16.95
N PHE A 140 -5.91 3.28 -17.49
CA PHE A 140 -4.49 3.34 -17.80
C PHE A 140 -4.26 3.22 -19.30
N ARG A 141 -3.23 3.90 -19.78
CA ARG A 141 -2.70 3.73 -21.13
C ARG A 141 -1.18 3.77 -21.09
N SER A 142 -0.56 2.71 -21.55
CA SER A 142 0.85 2.44 -21.28
C SER A 142 1.58 1.97 -22.51
N PHE A 143 2.84 2.38 -22.63
CA PHE A 143 3.79 1.90 -23.64
C PHE A 143 5.05 1.45 -22.94
N PHE A 144 5.56 0.27 -23.24
CA PHE A 144 6.69 -0.31 -22.53
C PHE A 144 7.62 -1.07 -23.46
N GLY A 145 8.87 -1.19 -23.03
CA GLY A 145 9.86 -2.02 -23.68
C GLY A 145 10.95 -2.46 -22.73
N ASN A 146 11.52 -3.63 -23.02
CA ASN A 146 12.62 -4.21 -22.28
C ASN A 146 13.65 -4.77 -23.26
N ILE A 147 14.92 -4.64 -22.93
CA ILE A 147 16.03 -5.27 -23.63
C ILE A 147 16.88 -6.03 -22.61
N GLY A 148 17.28 -7.24 -22.97
CA GLY A 148 18.19 -8.07 -22.21
C GLY A 148 19.29 -8.59 -23.12
N TYR A 149 20.51 -8.57 -22.64
CA TYR A 149 21.66 -9.09 -23.34
C TYR A 149 22.54 -9.88 -22.37
N ASP A 150 22.98 -11.05 -22.80
CA ASP A 150 24.10 -11.72 -22.15
C ASP A 150 25.17 -12.19 -23.12
N TYR A 151 26.42 -12.09 -22.67
CA TYR A 151 27.58 -12.63 -23.38
C TYR A 151 28.12 -13.85 -22.65
N MET A 152 28.06 -15.00 -23.31
CA MET A 152 28.53 -16.30 -22.84
C MET A 152 27.99 -16.67 -21.45
N LYS A 153 26.79 -16.16 -21.09
CA LYS A 153 26.22 -16.28 -19.74
C LYS A 153 27.13 -15.73 -18.62
N ARG A 154 28.03 -14.79 -18.94
CA ARG A 154 28.97 -14.16 -18.00
C ARG A 154 28.61 -12.74 -17.66
N TYR A 155 28.42 -11.92 -18.69
CA TYR A 155 28.05 -10.51 -18.55
C TYR A 155 26.61 -10.35 -18.94
N PHE A 156 25.82 -9.79 -18.05
CA PHE A 156 24.40 -9.54 -18.23
C PHE A 156 24.16 -8.04 -18.20
N ILE A 157 23.42 -7.53 -19.17
CA ILE A 157 22.95 -6.15 -19.20
C ILE A 157 21.46 -6.21 -19.52
N ALA A 158 20.64 -5.50 -18.74
CA ALA A 158 19.24 -5.34 -19.06
C ALA A 158 18.83 -3.88 -18.90
N GLY A 159 17.84 -3.47 -19.70
CA GLY A 159 17.23 -2.15 -19.66
C GLY A 159 15.73 -2.26 -19.82
N SER A 160 14.99 -1.42 -19.11
CA SER A 160 13.54 -1.31 -19.20
C SER A 160 13.12 0.14 -19.28
N PHE A 161 12.06 0.41 -20.03
CA PHE A 161 11.43 1.71 -20.10
C PHE A 161 9.93 1.55 -20.27
N ARG A 162 9.16 2.42 -19.60
CA ARG A 162 7.71 2.46 -19.67
C ARG A 162 7.21 3.88 -19.52
N ARG A 163 6.23 4.26 -20.34
CA ARG A 163 5.47 5.50 -20.24
C ARG A 163 4.03 5.16 -19.89
N ASP A 164 3.59 5.56 -18.70
CA ASP A 164 2.28 5.22 -18.15
C ASP A 164 1.40 6.44 -17.99
N GLY A 165 0.22 6.40 -18.59
CA GLY A 165 -0.85 7.37 -18.41
C GLY A 165 -1.88 6.87 -17.40
N TYR A 166 -2.25 7.69 -16.41
CA TYR A 166 -3.39 7.42 -15.53
C TYR A 166 -4.44 8.52 -15.62
N SER A 167 -5.68 8.11 -15.85
CA SER A 167 -6.81 9.03 -16.04
C SER A 167 -7.11 9.94 -14.83
N GLY A 168 -6.85 9.48 -13.59
CA GLY A 168 -7.17 10.21 -12.37
C GLY A 168 -6.21 11.36 -12.05
N LEU A 169 -5.07 11.44 -12.74
CA LEU A 169 -4.13 12.55 -12.61
C LEU A 169 -4.57 13.78 -13.39
N ALA A 170 -3.96 14.92 -13.07
CA ALA A 170 -4.28 16.18 -13.70
C ALA A 170 -4.02 16.17 -15.21
N ALA A 171 -4.77 16.98 -15.97
CA ALA A 171 -4.78 16.94 -17.44
C ALA A 171 -3.39 17.03 -18.08
N GLY A 172 -2.49 17.88 -17.54
CA GLY A 172 -1.11 18.03 -18.02
C GLY A 172 -0.11 17.01 -17.45
N ASN A 173 -0.51 16.21 -16.46
CA ASN A 173 0.37 15.34 -15.68
C ASN A 173 -0.05 13.86 -15.72
N LYS A 174 -0.92 13.48 -16.66
CA LYS A 174 -1.42 12.09 -16.77
C LYS A 174 -0.31 11.07 -17.00
N TYR A 175 0.74 11.44 -17.72
CA TYR A 175 1.81 10.53 -18.11
C TYR A 175 3.07 10.66 -17.26
N GLY A 176 3.58 9.52 -16.77
CA GLY A 176 4.89 9.37 -16.14
C GLY A 176 5.84 8.55 -17.02
N ASN A 177 7.14 8.81 -16.92
CA ASN A 177 8.20 8.03 -17.58
C ASN A 177 9.00 7.29 -16.51
N PHE A 178 9.12 5.98 -16.68
CA PHE A 178 9.69 5.04 -15.74
C PHE A 178 10.65 4.12 -16.49
N GLY A 179 11.68 3.63 -15.81
CA GLY A 179 12.68 2.81 -16.46
C GLY A 179 13.85 2.51 -15.56
N GLY A 180 14.66 1.56 -15.96
CA GLY A 180 15.81 1.13 -15.19
C GLY A 180 16.80 0.35 -16.03
N ALA A 181 17.96 0.12 -15.43
CA ALA A 181 19.00 -0.72 -16.00
C ALA A 181 19.60 -1.61 -14.91
N SER A 182 20.08 -2.76 -15.33
CA SER A 182 20.83 -3.67 -14.47
C SER A 182 22.03 -4.23 -15.20
N VAL A 183 23.04 -4.54 -14.39
CA VAL A 183 24.24 -5.25 -14.83
C VAL A 183 24.48 -6.43 -13.90
N GLY A 184 24.98 -7.52 -14.45
CA GLY A 184 25.35 -8.71 -13.70
C GLY A 184 26.63 -9.30 -14.25
N TRP A 185 27.48 -9.78 -13.36
CA TRP A 185 28.71 -10.49 -13.71
C TRP A 185 28.78 -11.81 -12.98
N GLN A 186 28.70 -12.90 -13.74
CA GLN A 186 28.92 -14.25 -13.25
C GLN A 186 30.43 -14.52 -13.23
N ILE A 187 31.07 -14.10 -12.14
CA ILE A 187 32.52 -14.26 -11.91
C ILE A 187 32.94 -15.73 -12.02
N SER A 188 32.08 -16.66 -11.56
CA SER A 188 32.39 -18.10 -11.63
C SER A 188 32.48 -18.68 -13.05
N GLU A 189 32.09 -17.92 -14.08
CA GLU A 189 32.24 -18.34 -15.47
C GLU A 189 33.57 -17.91 -16.10
N GLU A 190 34.37 -17.09 -15.39
CA GLU A 190 35.67 -16.61 -15.85
C GLU A 190 36.74 -17.70 -15.80
N SER A 191 37.67 -17.67 -16.75
CA SER A 191 38.79 -18.63 -16.81
C SER A 191 39.65 -18.59 -15.56
N PHE A 192 40.00 -17.39 -15.07
CA PHE A 192 40.81 -17.25 -13.85
C PHE A 192 40.11 -17.83 -12.61
N PHE A 193 38.77 -17.80 -12.57
CA PHE A 193 38.02 -18.37 -11.46
C PHE A 193 37.99 -19.88 -11.59
N LYS A 194 37.64 -20.40 -12.77
CA LYS A 194 37.57 -21.84 -13.07
C LYS A 194 38.90 -22.57 -12.90
N GLU A 195 40.01 -21.90 -13.22
CA GLU A 195 41.37 -22.44 -13.10
C GLU A 195 41.95 -22.26 -11.67
N SER A 196 41.28 -21.49 -10.81
CA SER A 196 41.70 -21.26 -9.44
C SER A 196 41.27 -22.40 -8.51
N SER A 197 42.11 -22.69 -7.50
CA SER A 197 41.81 -23.64 -6.44
C SER A 197 40.61 -23.23 -5.57
N ILE A 198 40.17 -21.97 -5.64
CA ILE A 198 39.00 -21.46 -4.92
C ILE A 198 37.71 -22.17 -5.30
N THR A 199 37.61 -22.73 -6.52
CA THR A 199 36.44 -23.49 -7.00
C THR A 199 36.07 -24.69 -6.14
N ASN A 200 37.04 -25.27 -5.43
CA ASN A 200 36.80 -26.39 -4.50
C ASN A 200 35.93 -25.98 -3.30
N VAL A 201 35.94 -24.69 -2.95
CA VAL A 201 35.18 -24.14 -1.83
C VAL A 201 34.00 -23.31 -2.35
N LEU A 202 34.23 -22.46 -3.35
CA LEU A 202 33.29 -21.48 -3.88
C LEU A 202 32.90 -21.87 -5.31
N SER A 203 31.77 -22.54 -5.46
CA SER A 203 31.33 -23.14 -6.73
C SER A 203 30.62 -22.16 -7.66
N ARG A 204 29.93 -21.14 -7.12
CA ARG A 204 29.29 -20.09 -7.93
C ARG A 204 29.46 -18.74 -7.27
N VAL A 205 29.69 -17.70 -8.07
CA VAL A 205 29.73 -16.31 -7.62
C VAL A 205 29.16 -15.44 -8.72
N LYS A 206 28.20 -14.59 -8.35
CA LYS A 206 27.62 -13.56 -9.20
C LYS A 206 27.50 -12.28 -8.41
N ILE A 207 27.93 -11.18 -9.02
CA ILE A 207 27.59 -9.84 -8.53
C ILE A 207 26.57 -9.21 -9.47
N ARG A 208 25.65 -8.43 -8.90
CA ARG A 208 24.62 -7.72 -9.65
C ARG A 208 24.40 -6.32 -9.07
N GLY A 209 24.02 -5.40 -9.96
CA GLY A 209 23.63 -4.05 -9.58
C GLY A 209 22.50 -3.59 -10.46
N SER A 210 21.52 -2.88 -9.89
CA SER A 210 20.45 -2.27 -10.67
C SER A 210 20.03 -0.92 -10.13
N TYR A 211 19.51 -0.10 -11.03
CA TYR A 211 18.87 1.16 -10.72
C TYR A 211 17.59 1.29 -11.57
N GLY A 212 16.49 1.67 -10.95
CA GLY A 212 15.24 1.89 -11.67
C GLY A 212 14.33 2.90 -11.00
N VAL A 213 13.53 3.58 -11.80
CA VAL A 213 12.48 4.49 -11.35
C VAL A 213 11.14 3.87 -11.73
N VAL A 214 10.27 3.68 -10.73
CA VAL A 214 8.92 3.15 -10.92
C VAL A 214 7.88 4.16 -10.45
N GLY A 215 6.75 4.19 -11.14
CA GLY A 215 5.59 4.98 -10.75
C GLY A 215 4.72 4.23 -9.75
N ASN A 216 4.17 4.93 -8.77
CA ASN A 216 3.10 4.41 -7.92
C ASN A 216 1.84 5.27 -8.07
N ILE A 217 0.69 4.60 -8.02
CA ILE A 217 -0.60 5.26 -8.08
C ILE A 217 -1.59 4.53 -7.19
N ASN A 218 -2.06 5.20 -6.15
CA ASN A 218 -3.13 4.72 -5.28
C ASN A 218 -3.93 5.91 -4.74
N ILE A 219 -4.56 6.63 -5.66
CA ILE A 219 -5.20 7.93 -5.38
C ILE A 219 -6.71 7.93 -5.66
N GLY A 220 -7.30 6.76 -5.91
CA GLY A 220 -8.72 6.61 -6.21
C GLY A 220 -9.14 7.24 -7.54
N ASN A 221 -10.46 7.45 -7.69
CA ASN A 221 -11.05 8.02 -8.91
C ASN A 221 -11.15 9.55 -8.78
N PHE A 222 -10.83 10.26 -9.87
CA PHE A 222 -10.98 11.72 -10.00
C PHE A 222 -10.26 12.63 -8.96
N PRO A 223 -9.12 12.26 -8.36
CA PRO A 223 -8.49 13.08 -7.30
C PRO A 223 -7.95 14.43 -7.78
N ALA A 224 -7.70 14.59 -9.08
CA ALA A 224 -7.29 15.87 -9.66
C ALA A 224 -8.46 16.84 -9.92
N LEU A 225 -9.71 16.36 -9.87
CA LEU A 225 -10.89 17.16 -10.21
C LEU A 225 -11.52 17.80 -8.98
N SER A 226 -12.10 18.99 -9.19
CA SER A 226 -13.02 19.58 -8.23
C SER A 226 -14.39 18.93 -8.39
N LEU A 227 -14.92 18.34 -7.33
CA LEU A 227 -16.16 17.58 -7.36
C LEU A 227 -17.24 18.23 -6.51
N TYR A 228 -18.47 17.90 -6.88
CA TYR A 228 -19.65 18.23 -6.11
C TYR A 228 -20.41 16.96 -5.78
N SER A 229 -20.95 16.89 -4.57
CA SER A 229 -21.84 15.83 -4.14
C SER A 229 -23.28 16.27 -4.33
N ILE A 230 -24.15 15.33 -4.69
CA ILE A 230 -25.58 15.54 -4.83
C ILE A 230 -26.24 14.93 -3.60
N GLY A 231 -27.15 15.67 -2.98
CA GLY A 231 -27.87 15.23 -1.80
C GLY A 231 -29.13 16.05 -1.57
N LEU A 232 -29.64 16.01 -0.34
CA LEU A 232 -30.78 16.81 0.09
C LEU A 232 -30.34 17.81 1.15
N TYR A 233 -30.80 19.06 1.03
CA TYR A 233 -30.82 20.01 2.13
C TYR A 233 -32.25 20.04 2.68
N GLY A 234 -32.48 19.31 3.77
CA GLY A 234 -33.83 18.95 4.19
C GLY A 234 -34.50 18.05 3.16
N THR A 235 -35.55 18.54 2.50
CA THR A 235 -36.25 17.84 1.41
C THR A 235 -35.86 18.33 0.02
N SER A 236 -35.06 19.40 -0.08
CA SER A 236 -34.72 20.02 -1.36
C SER A 236 -33.48 19.38 -2.00
N PRO A 237 -33.56 18.91 -3.25
CA PRO A 237 -32.38 18.47 -4.01
C PRO A 237 -31.33 19.57 -4.06
N THR A 238 -30.10 19.24 -3.65
CA THR A 238 -29.02 20.21 -3.46
C THR A 238 -27.70 19.62 -3.96
N VAL A 239 -26.82 20.51 -4.41
CA VAL A 239 -25.45 20.21 -4.81
C VAL A 239 -24.51 20.90 -3.83
N THR A 240 -23.55 20.17 -3.27
CA THR A 240 -22.57 20.69 -2.33
C THR A 240 -21.16 20.47 -2.87
N PHE A 241 -20.30 21.48 -2.73
CA PHE A 241 -18.89 21.31 -3.08
C PHE A 241 -18.27 20.27 -2.14
N SER A 242 -17.71 19.20 -2.69
CA SER A 242 -17.30 18.02 -1.90
C SER A 242 -15.82 17.67 -2.02
N GLN A 243 -15.13 18.17 -3.04
CA GLN A 243 -13.69 17.98 -3.19
C GLN A 243 -13.08 19.14 -3.97
N ALA A 244 -11.96 19.66 -3.47
CA ALA A 244 -11.10 20.55 -4.25
C ALA A 244 -10.08 19.73 -5.05
N GLY A 245 -10.03 19.97 -6.37
CA GLY A 245 -9.07 19.33 -7.26
C GLY A 245 -7.68 19.95 -7.19
N ASN A 246 -6.70 19.23 -7.73
CA ASN A 246 -5.32 19.69 -7.85
C ASN A 246 -4.84 19.57 -9.31
N PRO A 247 -4.66 20.70 -10.03
CA PRO A 247 -4.23 20.71 -11.43
C PRO A 247 -2.75 20.29 -11.61
N ASP A 248 -1.99 20.19 -10.52
CA ASP A 248 -0.58 19.80 -10.53
C ASP A 248 -0.34 18.35 -10.08
N LEU A 249 -1.41 17.63 -9.74
CA LEU A 249 -1.34 16.25 -9.26
C LEU A 249 -0.70 15.34 -10.30
N ARG A 250 0.37 14.66 -9.91
CA ARG A 250 1.21 13.81 -10.76
C ARG A 250 1.54 12.48 -10.09
N TRP A 251 2.26 11.62 -10.81
CA TRP A 251 2.72 10.33 -10.32
C TRP A 251 3.65 10.45 -9.09
N GLU A 252 3.47 9.53 -8.13
CA GLU A 252 4.51 9.24 -7.14
C GLU A 252 5.64 8.47 -7.82
N ARG A 253 6.89 8.67 -7.38
CA ARG A 253 8.05 7.99 -7.96
C ARG A 253 8.90 7.32 -6.90
N SER A 254 9.26 6.08 -7.15
CA SER A 254 10.17 5.29 -6.32
C SER A 254 11.44 4.99 -7.12
N LYS A 255 12.56 5.58 -6.70
CA LYS A 255 13.91 5.36 -7.23
C LYS A 255 14.56 4.25 -6.42
N LYS A 256 14.78 3.12 -7.05
CA LYS A 256 15.27 1.89 -6.43
C LYS A 256 16.69 1.61 -6.90
N THR A 257 17.59 1.44 -5.96
CA THR A 257 18.94 0.90 -6.16
C THR A 257 19.03 -0.43 -5.45
N ASP A 258 19.60 -1.42 -6.12
CA ASP A 258 19.83 -2.77 -5.59
C ASP A 258 21.25 -3.22 -5.94
N ILE A 259 21.98 -3.74 -4.97
CA ILE A 259 23.31 -4.31 -5.14
C ILE A 259 23.31 -5.68 -4.48
N GLY A 260 23.58 -6.71 -5.27
CA GLY A 260 23.46 -8.10 -4.86
C GLY A 260 24.74 -8.89 -5.07
N LEU A 261 25.00 -9.80 -4.14
CA LEU A 261 26.01 -10.86 -4.25
C LEU A 261 25.30 -12.20 -4.07
N ASN A 262 25.48 -13.09 -5.03
CA ASN A 262 25.00 -14.45 -4.93
C ASN A 262 26.21 -15.38 -4.97
N PHE A 263 26.28 -16.32 -4.03
CA PHE A 263 27.34 -17.32 -4.04
C PHE A 263 26.87 -18.68 -3.56
N SER A 264 27.63 -19.69 -3.98
CA SER A 264 27.40 -21.08 -3.63
C SER A 264 28.71 -21.70 -3.19
N LEU A 265 28.69 -22.44 -2.07
CA LEU A 265 29.83 -23.16 -1.53
C LEU A 265 29.63 -24.68 -1.66
N PHE A 266 30.75 -25.39 -1.78
CA PHE A 266 30.82 -26.86 -1.78
C PHE A 266 29.82 -27.50 -2.76
N ASN A 267 29.81 -27.00 -4.01
CA ASN A 267 28.96 -27.50 -5.10
C ASN A 267 27.46 -27.45 -4.77
N GLY A 268 26.97 -26.32 -4.25
CA GLY A 268 25.54 -26.14 -3.95
C GLY A 268 25.12 -26.65 -2.59
N ARG A 269 26.06 -26.98 -1.69
CA ARG A 269 25.70 -27.38 -0.33
C ARG A 269 25.23 -26.21 0.51
N ILE A 270 25.81 -25.03 0.28
CA ILE A 270 25.41 -23.78 0.91
C ILE A 270 25.22 -22.76 -0.20
N GLU A 271 24.05 -22.16 -0.29
CA GLU A 271 23.73 -21.10 -1.24
C GLU A 271 23.31 -19.88 -0.44
N ALA A 272 23.87 -18.72 -0.78
CA ALA A 272 23.58 -17.49 -0.09
C ALA A 272 23.39 -16.34 -1.08
N ASP A 273 22.37 -15.53 -0.81
CA ASP A 273 22.06 -14.29 -1.50
C ASP A 273 22.12 -13.16 -0.48
N ILE A 274 22.89 -12.12 -0.79
CA ILE A 274 23.06 -10.94 0.03
C ILE A 274 22.76 -9.73 -0.83
N ASP A 275 21.75 -8.96 -0.45
CA ASP A 275 21.32 -7.79 -1.18
C ASP A 275 21.31 -6.56 -0.28
N TYR A 276 21.78 -5.44 -0.80
CA TYR A 276 21.57 -4.11 -0.24
C TYR A 276 20.60 -3.36 -1.13
N TYR A 277 19.51 -2.86 -0.54
CA TYR A 277 18.53 -2.06 -1.25
C TYR A 277 18.44 -0.64 -0.68
N TYR A 278 18.21 0.31 -1.59
CA TYR A 278 17.88 1.70 -1.27
C TYR A 278 16.73 2.17 -2.15
N ASN A 279 15.58 2.41 -1.53
CA ASN A 279 14.38 2.90 -2.17
C ASN A 279 14.09 4.34 -1.72
N ASN A 280 14.34 5.30 -2.60
CA ASN A 280 14.03 6.72 -2.37
C ASN A 280 12.73 7.09 -3.08
N ILE A 281 11.73 7.49 -2.31
CA ILE A 281 10.38 7.75 -2.78
C ILE A 281 10.14 9.26 -2.71
N ASP A 282 9.84 9.88 -3.86
CA ASP A 282 9.51 11.28 -3.98
C ASP A 282 8.12 11.49 -4.59
N GLN A 283 7.60 12.71 -4.44
CA GLN A 283 6.28 13.09 -4.94
C GLN A 283 5.15 12.26 -4.32
N LEU A 284 5.29 11.81 -3.06
CA LEU A 284 4.23 11.08 -2.36
C LEU A 284 2.97 11.95 -2.31
N VAL A 285 1.85 11.36 -2.73
CA VAL A 285 0.53 11.96 -2.71
C VAL A 285 -0.02 11.81 -1.30
N GLN A 286 -0.36 12.94 -0.70
CA GLN A 286 -0.94 13.02 0.64
C GLN A 286 -2.02 14.09 0.69
N ALA A 287 -2.82 14.09 1.76
CA ALA A 287 -3.77 15.15 2.06
C ALA A 287 -3.04 16.40 2.57
N ALA A 288 -2.85 17.39 1.70
CA ALA A 288 -2.24 18.67 2.05
C ALA A 288 -3.22 19.54 2.83
N GLN A 289 -2.99 19.71 4.13
CA GLN A 289 -3.83 20.51 5.03
C GLN A 289 -3.97 21.96 4.53
N GLN A 290 -5.19 22.47 4.61
CA GLN A 290 -5.58 23.81 4.19
C GLN A 290 -6.19 24.57 5.38
N ALA A 291 -6.08 25.90 5.36
CA ALA A 291 -6.72 26.74 6.36
C ALA A 291 -8.26 26.58 6.28
N PRO A 292 -8.97 26.39 7.40
CA PRO A 292 -10.42 26.26 7.41
C PRO A 292 -11.17 27.43 6.76
N SER A 293 -10.60 28.64 6.81
CA SER A 293 -11.15 29.84 6.17
C SER A 293 -11.26 29.76 4.65
N LYS A 294 -10.58 28.80 3.99
CA LYS A 294 -10.69 28.58 2.54
C LYS A 294 -11.99 27.88 2.12
N GLY A 295 -12.76 27.33 3.06
CA GLY A 295 -14.00 26.60 2.75
C GLY A 295 -13.80 25.32 1.93
N ILE A 296 -12.59 24.75 1.95
CA ILE A 296 -12.28 23.50 1.26
C ILE A 296 -12.86 22.33 2.07
N PRO A 297 -13.69 21.46 1.48
CA PRO A 297 -14.23 20.29 2.16
C PRO A 297 -13.12 19.44 2.78
N GLY A 298 -13.28 19.07 4.04
CA GLY A 298 -12.27 18.29 4.76
C GLY A 298 -10.94 19.01 5.01
N ASN A 299 -10.86 20.33 4.79
CA ASN A 299 -9.67 21.16 4.99
C ASN A 299 -8.39 20.58 4.36
N SER A 300 -8.49 19.88 3.23
CA SER A 300 -7.33 19.28 2.59
C SER A 300 -7.47 19.17 1.07
N ILE A 301 -6.32 19.15 0.38
CA ILE A 301 -6.23 18.90 -1.06
C ILE A 301 -5.24 17.77 -1.29
N THR A 302 -5.59 16.80 -2.12
CA THR A 302 -4.69 15.72 -2.53
C THR A 302 -3.53 16.29 -3.36
N ALA A 303 -2.29 16.16 -2.88
CA ALA A 303 -1.11 16.74 -3.54
C ALA A 303 0.18 15.95 -3.32
N ASN A 304 1.14 16.10 -4.24
CA ASN A 304 2.48 15.51 -4.15
C ASN A 304 3.37 16.30 -3.19
N ILE A 305 3.30 16.01 -1.89
CA ILE A 305 3.91 16.82 -0.83
C ILE A 305 4.82 16.03 0.13
N GLY A 306 4.98 14.73 -0.08
CA GLY A 306 5.81 13.88 0.77
C GLY A 306 7.05 13.32 0.06
N SER A 307 8.08 13.03 0.84
CA SER A 307 9.17 12.14 0.42
C SER A 307 9.67 11.31 1.60
N MET A 308 10.17 10.12 1.31
CA MET A 308 10.76 9.22 2.30
C MET A 308 11.74 8.26 1.63
N TYR A 309 12.54 7.55 2.43
CA TYR A 309 13.29 6.41 1.93
C TYR A 309 13.10 5.18 2.80
N ASN A 310 13.28 4.01 2.19
CA ASN A 310 13.50 2.74 2.84
C ASN A 310 14.85 2.19 2.41
N LYS A 311 15.63 1.64 3.34
CA LYS A 311 16.88 0.97 3.01
C LYS A 311 17.19 -0.16 3.97
N GLY A 312 17.96 -1.14 3.51
CA GLY A 312 18.34 -2.25 4.36
C GLY A 312 19.12 -3.29 3.60
N PHE A 313 19.28 -4.41 4.28
CA PHE A 313 19.91 -5.62 3.77
C PHE A 313 18.92 -6.76 3.78
N GLU A 314 19.00 -7.62 2.77
CA GLU A 314 18.29 -8.89 2.68
C GLU A 314 19.33 -10.00 2.56
N PHE A 315 19.11 -11.07 3.30
CA PHE A 315 19.96 -12.24 3.34
C PHE A 315 19.08 -13.47 3.19
N ALA A 316 19.38 -14.31 2.20
CA ALA A 316 18.81 -15.64 2.08
C ALA A 316 19.95 -16.66 2.16
N LEU A 317 19.74 -17.73 2.92
CA LEU A 317 20.68 -18.82 3.09
C LEU A 317 19.94 -20.14 2.98
N THR A 318 20.33 -20.95 2.01
CA THR A 318 19.84 -22.32 1.84
C THR A 318 20.98 -23.30 2.05
N THR A 319 20.78 -24.31 2.90
CA THR A 319 21.77 -25.36 3.16
C THR A 319 21.19 -26.74 2.90
N ASN A 320 21.86 -27.51 2.06
CA ASN A 320 21.56 -28.93 1.83
C ASN A 320 22.35 -29.74 2.86
N ASN A 321 21.73 -29.96 4.03
CA ASN A 321 22.38 -30.53 5.20
C ASN A 321 22.70 -32.01 5.00
N ILE A 322 21.70 -32.77 4.55
CA ILE A 322 21.76 -34.21 4.33
C ILE A 322 21.11 -34.53 2.98
N THR A 323 21.80 -35.32 2.17
CA THR A 323 21.26 -35.94 0.94
C THR A 323 21.78 -37.37 0.92
N LYS A 324 21.02 -38.31 1.48
CA LYS A 324 21.45 -39.70 1.66
C LYS A 324 20.30 -40.68 1.44
N GLY A 325 20.41 -41.49 0.38
CA GLY A 325 19.34 -42.42 -0.01
C GLY A 325 18.04 -41.69 -0.23
N ASP A 326 16.98 -42.15 0.43
CA ASP A 326 15.64 -41.56 0.33
C ASP A 326 15.43 -40.37 1.27
N PHE A 327 16.42 -40.02 2.11
CA PHE A 327 16.33 -38.91 3.05
C PHE A 327 17.10 -37.68 2.55
N THR A 328 16.37 -36.58 2.43
CA THR A 328 16.93 -35.26 2.12
C THR A 328 16.48 -34.24 3.16
N TRP A 329 17.42 -33.42 3.63
CA TRP A 329 17.13 -32.31 4.53
C TRP A 329 17.81 -31.05 4.02
N THR A 330 16.97 -30.07 3.68
CA THR A 330 17.37 -28.71 3.33
C THR A 330 16.82 -27.76 4.38
N SER A 331 17.66 -26.83 4.86
CA SER A 331 17.24 -25.70 5.68
C SER A 331 17.27 -24.44 4.84
N SER A 332 16.35 -23.50 5.09
CA SER A 332 16.37 -22.17 4.45
C SER A 332 16.04 -21.11 5.48
N ILE A 333 16.86 -20.06 5.51
CA ILE A 333 16.74 -18.92 6.43
C ILE A 333 16.72 -17.65 5.59
N ASN A 334 15.71 -16.81 5.81
CA ASN A 334 15.63 -15.48 5.24
C ASN A 334 15.66 -14.47 6.38
N PHE A 335 16.50 -13.46 6.27
CA PHE A 335 16.65 -12.37 7.23
C PHE A 335 16.68 -11.03 6.49
N SER A 336 15.90 -10.07 6.97
CA SER A 336 15.84 -8.74 6.37
C SER A 336 15.89 -7.65 7.42
N THR A 337 16.44 -6.52 7.03
CA THR A 337 16.43 -5.29 7.82
C THR A 337 15.75 -4.19 7.03
N VAL A 338 15.09 -3.27 7.72
CA VAL A 338 14.50 -2.08 7.11
C VAL A 338 14.68 -0.87 7.99
N LYS A 339 15.23 0.19 7.41
CA LYS A 339 15.26 1.52 7.98
C LYS A 339 14.45 2.45 7.11
N ASN A 340 13.32 2.90 7.63
CA ASN A 340 12.48 3.92 7.04
C ASN A 340 12.86 5.32 7.59
N LYS A 341 12.71 6.36 6.77
CA LYS A 341 12.76 7.75 7.25
C LYS A 341 11.95 8.66 6.33
N VAL A 342 11.07 9.45 6.90
CA VAL A 342 10.35 10.54 6.22
C VAL A 342 11.31 11.73 6.06
N THR A 343 11.47 12.21 4.83
CA THR A 343 12.43 13.27 4.48
C THR A 343 11.76 14.62 4.20
N SER A 344 10.49 14.63 3.81
CA SER A 344 9.71 15.87 3.73
C SER A 344 8.22 15.60 3.83
N LEU A 345 7.48 16.60 4.32
CA LEU A 345 6.03 16.69 4.37
C LEU A 345 5.63 18.13 4.00
N PHE A 346 4.35 18.37 3.72
CA PHE A 346 3.85 19.73 3.47
C PHE A 346 4.13 20.64 4.68
N ASN A 347 4.87 21.71 4.45
CA ASN A 347 5.31 22.66 5.48
C ASN A 347 6.02 22.00 6.68
N ASN A 348 6.59 20.79 6.51
CA ASN A 348 7.11 19.96 7.61
C ASN A 348 6.10 19.73 8.75
N ALA A 349 4.80 19.85 8.46
CA ALA A 349 3.76 19.62 9.43
C ALA A 349 3.65 18.12 9.73
N ASP A 350 3.45 17.81 11.00
CA ASP A 350 3.18 16.44 11.44
C ASP A 350 1.87 15.93 10.84
N VAL A 351 1.88 14.69 10.40
CA VAL A 351 0.67 13.98 9.96
C VAL A 351 0.33 12.95 11.03
N PHE A 352 -0.71 13.25 11.80
CA PHE A 352 -1.18 12.37 12.87
C PHE A 352 -2.02 11.22 12.29
N GLY A 353 -1.75 10.00 12.76
CA GLY A 353 -2.63 8.87 12.57
C GLY A 353 -3.82 9.02 13.49
N VAL A 354 -4.99 9.32 12.93
CA VAL A 354 -6.21 9.52 13.72
C VAL A 354 -7.01 8.23 13.67
N THR A 355 -7.17 7.57 14.82
CA THR A 355 -8.34 6.71 15.03
C THR A 355 -9.47 7.60 15.55
N SER A 356 -10.72 7.17 15.43
CA SER A 356 -11.88 7.94 15.90
C SER A 356 -11.85 8.26 17.40
N LEU A 357 -10.96 7.64 18.18
CA LEU A 357 -10.87 7.78 19.64
C LEU A 357 -9.49 8.26 20.12
N GLU A 358 -8.40 8.00 19.38
CA GLU A 358 -7.03 8.24 19.84
C GLU A 358 -6.07 8.61 18.69
N THR A 359 -5.05 9.41 19.03
CA THR A 359 -3.89 9.70 18.16
C THR A 359 -2.67 8.98 18.72
N VAL A 360 -2.36 7.80 18.20
CA VAL A 360 -1.32 6.90 18.76
C VAL A 360 -0.04 6.86 17.93
N ASN A 361 -0.06 7.45 16.74
CA ASN A 361 1.09 7.48 15.84
C ASN A 361 1.17 8.82 15.09
N VAL A 362 2.39 9.17 14.70
CA VAL A 362 2.71 10.38 13.94
C VAL A 362 3.67 10.04 12.81
N THR A 363 3.44 10.67 11.66
CA THR A 363 4.41 10.74 10.59
C THR A 363 5.06 12.11 10.65
N ARG A 364 6.35 12.13 11.00
CA ARG A 364 7.15 13.32 11.23
C ARG A 364 8.45 13.27 10.44
N VAL A 365 8.83 14.41 9.85
CA VAL A 365 10.11 14.54 9.15
C VAL A 365 11.26 14.19 10.11
N GLY A 366 12.16 13.31 9.68
CA GLY A 366 13.27 12.85 10.51
C GLY A 366 13.05 11.47 11.15
N TYR A 367 11.81 11.00 11.22
CA TYR A 367 11.42 9.75 11.88
C TYR A 367 10.90 8.73 10.88
N SER A 368 10.70 7.49 11.34
CA SER A 368 10.01 6.48 10.56
C SER A 368 8.54 6.86 10.36
N LEU A 369 7.98 6.49 9.22
CA LEU A 369 6.56 6.58 8.90
C LEU A 369 5.74 5.92 10.01
N GLY A 370 4.70 6.60 10.48
CA GLY A 370 3.82 6.06 11.52
C GLY A 370 4.52 5.72 12.84
N SER A 371 5.52 6.52 13.24
CA SER A 371 6.18 6.36 14.54
C SER A 371 5.17 6.46 15.68
N ILE A 372 5.36 5.65 16.73
CA ILE A 372 4.51 5.69 17.93
C ILE A 372 4.61 7.10 18.54
N TYR A 373 3.45 7.71 18.79
CA TYR A 373 3.31 9.03 19.36
C TYR A 373 2.55 8.93 20.68
N VAL A 374 3.29 8.72 21.77
CA VAL A 374 2.74 8.48 23.10
C VAL A 374 3.56 9.19 24.16
N VAL A 375 2.92 9.51 25.27
CA VAL A 375 3.60 10.04 26.46
C VAL A 375 4.30 8.88 27.19
N PRO A 376 5.60 8.99 27.52
CA PRO A 376 6.29 7.97 28.31
C PRO A 376 5.62 7.78 29.67
N THR A 377 5.56 6.53 30.12
CA THR A 377 4.95 6.15 31.40
C THR A 377 6.00 5.49 32.30
N ASP A 378 5.97 5.83 33.59
CA ASP A 378 6.79 5.20 34.65
C ASP A 378 6.02 4.07 35.37
N GLY A 379 4.88 3.67 34.81
CA GLY A 379 4.07 2.57 35.31
C GLY A 379 2.86 3.07 36.07
N VAL A 380 2.60 2.48 37.22
CA VAL A 380 1.45 2.78 38.07
C VAL A 380 1.97 3.06 39.47
N ASP A 381 1.46 4.11 40.11
CA ASP A 381 1.76 4.43 41.50
C ASP A 381 1.21 3.32 42.40
N PRO A 382 2.07 2.56 43.11
CA PRO A 382 1.63 1.44 43.92
C PRO A 382 0.74 1.86 45.10
N ALA A 383 0.84 3.12 45.55
CA ALA A 383 0.03 3.61 46.66
C ALA A 383 -1.41 3.97 46.23
N THR A 384 -1.60 4.39 44.98
CA THR A 384 -2.88 4.95 44.52
C THR A 384 -3.52 4.19 43.36
N GLY A 385 -2.78 3.32 42.67
CA GLY A 385 -3.22 2.67 41.44
C GLY A 385 -3.28 3.60 40.22
N GLU A 386 -2.79 4.84 40.33
CA GLU A 386 -2.84 5.83 39.27
C GLU A 386 -1.69 5.67 38.26
N ARG A 387 -1.97 5.90 36.97
CA ARG A 387 -0.93 5.89 35.92
C ARG A 387 0.05 7.04 36.16
N ILE A 388 1.34 6.75 36.07
CA ILE A 388 2.42 7.75 36.15
C ILE A 388 2.92 8.06 34.74
N PHE A 389 2.78 9.30 34.33
CA PHE A 389 3.32 9.85 33.09
C PHE A 389 4.60 10.63 33.37
N ILE A 390 5.50 10.67 32.39
CA ILE A 390 6.72 11.47 32.43
C ILE A 390 6.53 12.64 31.47
N ASN A 391 6.61 13.87 31.97
CA ASN A 391 6.49 15.04 31.11
C ASN A 391 7.82 15.36 30.39
N ARG A 392 7.82 16.39 29.53
CA ARG A 392 8.99 16.83 28.75
C ARG A 392 10.21 17.23 29.59
N ASN A 393 10.02 17.56 30.87
CA ASN A 393 11.10 17.92 31.80
C ASN A 393 11.60 16.71 32.61
N GLY A 394 11.06 15.52 32.37
CA GLY A 394 11.35 14.32 33.18
C GLY A 394 10.61 14.28 34.51
N GLU A 395 9.65 15.19 34.78
CA GLU A 395 8.88 15.19 36.02
C GLU A 395 7.78 14.12 35.96
N ARG A 396 7.60 13.37 37.05
CA ARG A 396 6.57 12.33 37.18
C ARG A 396 5.23 12.96 37.55
N ILE A 397 4.21 12.65 36.76
CA ILE A 397 2.86 13.19 36.89
C ILE A 397 1.87 12.03 37.00
N ARG A 398 1.00 12.06 38.00
CA ARG A 398 -0.09 11.09 38.14
C ARG A 398 -1.39 11.63 37.55
N PHE A 399 -2.18 10.74 36.96
CA PHE A 399 -3.48 11.05 36.35
C PHE A 399 -4.61 10.22 36.94
N SER A 400 -5.75 10.85 37.20
CA SER A 400 -6.97 10.14 37.61
C SER A 400 -8.26 10.83 37.16
N PHE A 401 -9.19 10.04 36.62
CA PHE A 401 -10.57 10.48 36.32
C PHE A 401 -11.43 10.67 37.57
N SER A 402 -11.02 10.16 38.73
CA SER A 402 -11.73 10.40 39.99
C SER A 402 -11.56 11.83 40.51
N ARG A 403 -10.57 12.57 39.99
CA ARG A 403 -10.33 13.98 40.33
C ARG A 403 -11.18 14.92 39.47
N PRO A 404 -11.55 16.10 39.99
CA PRO A 404 -12.10 17.18 39.18
C PRO A 404 -11.23 17.47 37.96
N SER A 405 -11.85 17.82 36.83
CA SER A 405 -11.16 18.02 35.54
C SER A 405 -9.93 18.95 35.64
N ALA A 406 -10.03 20.00 36.46
CA ALA A 406 -8.95 20.98 36.66
C ALA A 406 -7.72 20.43 37.40
N THR A 407 -7.83 19.31 38.11
CA THR A 407 -6.78 18.75 38.96
C THR A 407 -6.44 17.29 38.63
N ARG A 408 -6.86 16.80 37.45
CA ARG A 408 -6.62 15.41 37.04
C ARG A 408 -5.14 15.05 36.98
N TYR A 409 -4.31 16.00 36.54
CA TYR A 409 -2.86 15.88 36.48
C TYR A 409 -2.23 16.53 37.71
N GLN A 410 -1.41 15.77 38.44
CA GLN A 410 -0.67 16.28 39.58
C GLN A 410 0.77 15.79 39.56
N TYR A 411 1.71 16.63 39.99
CA TYR A 411 3.09 16.18 40.22
C TYR A 411 3.09 15.08 41.29
N LEU A 412 3.76 13.96 40.98
CA LEU A 412 3.85 12.82 41.89
C LEU A 412 4.87 13.09 43.01
N ASP A 413 6.01 13.69 42.66
CA ASP A 413 7.16 13.89 43.55
C ASP A 413 7.81 15.27 43.39
N GLY A 414 8.90 15.49 44.14
CA GLY A 414 9.66 16.75 44.17
C GLY A 414 8.98 17.90 44.91
N ALA A 415 9.51 19.11 44.74
CA ALA A 415 9.04 20.31 45.45
C ALA A 415 7.59 20.72 45.12
N LYS A 416 7.05 20.18 44.02
CA LYS A 416 5.68 20.44 43.55
C LYS A 416 4.73 19.28 43.84
N ALA A 417 5.14 18.24 44.56
CA ALA A 417 4.32 17.05 44.79
C ALA A 417 2.90 17.41 45.25
N GLY A 418 1.90 16.81 44.61
CA GLY A 418 0.47 17.05 44.86
C GLY A 418 -0.10 18.33 44.23
N GLN A 419 0.73 19.24 43.72
CA GLN A 419 0.26 20.42 42.99
C GLN A 419 -0.25 20.03 41.60
N THR A 420 -1.19 20.82 41.08
CA THR A 420 -1.74 20.64 39.73
C THR A 420 -0.64 20.81 38.69
N ALA A 421 -0.54 19.84 37.79
CA ALA A 421 0.35 19.89 36.64
C ALA A 421 -0.44 20.23 35.37
N PRO A 422 0.18 20.86 34.37
CA PRO A 422 -0.44 21.01 33.06
C PRO A 422 -0.70 19.63 32.43
N ALA A 423 -1.68 19.59 31.52
CA ALA A 423 -1.92 18.41 30.70
C ALA A 423 -0.64 18.05 29.92
N ILE A 424 -0.39 16.75 29.78
CA ILE A 424 0.81 16.23 29.15
C ILE A 424 0.46 15.83 27.72
N ASP A 425 1.35 16.18 26.80
CA ASP A 425 1.26 15.82 25.39
C ASP A 425 2.53 15.05 25.00
N ALA A 426 2.41 14.17 24.02
CA ALA A 426 3.55 13.46 23.46
C ALA A 426 4.44 14.48 22.73
N SER A 427 5.76 14.35 22.88
CA SER A 427 6.74 15.27 22.26
C SER A 427 7.35 14.67 21.01
#